data_AF-A0A7G9Y8W8-F1
#
_entry.id   AF-A0A7G9Y8W8-F1
#
_cell.length_a   1.000
_cell.length_b   1.000
_cell.length_c   1.000
_cell.angle_alpha   90.00
_cell.angle_beta   90.00
_cell.angle_gamma   90.00
#
_symmetry.space_group_name_H-M   'P 1'
#
loop_
_entity.id
_entity.type
_entity.pdbx_description
1 polymer ?
#
loop_
_entity_poly.entity_id
_entity_poly.type
_entity_poly.pdbx_seq_one_letter_code
_entity_poly.pdbx_strand_id
1 'polypeptide(L)'
;MIVDRSQVLISSINWNENSAINNREAGLIIENEDVAEFYTDIFFYDWWNGAFHPRASFTYAPIHPVVDQTITFDAGSSTDPDGRITEYNWNNGCENTTATSCPVITYTYTIPGSYTVTLTVTDDDGATDTTSKIITVEGICGDLNHDGTITIEDAAIALLMAVGAIPDTREADVNRDSRVTSLDVLMILQSISGYV
;
A
#
# COMPACT_ATOMS: atom_id res chain seq x y z
N MET A 1 -17.76 7.73 19.68
CA MET A 1 -16.94 6.51 19.51
C MET A 1 -16.04 6.74 18.32
N ILE A 2 -14.73 6.54 18.47
CA ILE A 2 -13.73 6.87 17.44
C ILE A 2 -13.71 5.73 16.42
N VAL A 3 -13.74 6.08 15.14
CA VAL A 3 -13.66 5.14 14.02
C VAL A 3 -12.44 5.59 13.22
N ASP A 4 -11.43 4.72 13.15
CA ASP A 4 -10.35 4.68 12.16
C ASP A 4 -9.47 5.91 11.86
N ARG A 5 -9.40 6.94 12.73
CA ARG A 5 -8.63 8.19 12.51
C ARG A 5 -9.07 8.99 11.26
N SER A 6 -10.16 8.62 10.60
CA SER A 6 -10.76 9.39 9.51
C SER A 6 -12.09 10.04 9.89
N GLN A 7 -12.76 9.51 10.92
CA GLN A 7 -14.07 9.99 11.36
C GLN A 7 -14.22 10.02 12.89
N VAL A 8 -14.95 11.02 13.39
CA VAL A 8 -15.33 11.10 14.81
C VAL A 8 -16.84 11.14 14.95
N LEU A 9 -17.38 10.19 15.71
CA LEU A 9 -18.74 10.31 16.23
C LEU A 9 -18.71 11.06 17.57
N ILE A 10 -19.27 12.27 17.56
CA ILE A 10 -19.63 13.02 18.77
C ILE A 10 -21.10 12.75 19.04
N SER A 11 -21.42 12.08 20.15
CA SER A 11 -22.80 11.87 20.56
C SER A 11 -23.08 12.45 21.94
N SER A 12 -24.29 12.97 22.10
CA SER A 12 -24.81 13.38 23.41
C SER A 12 -25.61 12.23 24.00
N ILE A 13 -25.18 11.73 25.14
CA ILE A 13 -25.99 10.84 25.97
C ILE A 13 -26.65 11.72 27.03
N ASN A 14 -27.98 11.84 26.99
CA ASN A 14 -28.71 12.47 28.09
C ASN A 14 -28.78 11.49 29.26
N TRP A 15 -27.82 11.60 30.19
CA TRP A 15 -27.79 10.80 31.40
C TRP A 15 -28.36 11.58 32.59
N ASN A 16 -29.30 10.96 33.30
CA ASN A 16 -29.90 11.44 34.54
C ASN A 16 -29.99 10.23 35.48
N GLU A 17 -29.65 10.39 36.76
CA GLU A 17 -29.64 9.35 37.82
C GLU A 17 -30.96 8.58 37.94
N ASN A 18 -32.08 9.14 37.47
CA ASN A 18 -33.43 8.57 37.45
C ASN A 18 -33.93 8.16 36.05
N SER A 19 -33.08 8.16 35.02
CA SER A 19 -33.46 7.95 33.61
C SER A 19 -33.09 6.54 33.12
N ALA A 20 -33.67 5.51 33.77
CA ALA A 20 -33.45 4.12 33.38
C ALA A 20 -34.20 3.72 32.08
N ILE A 21 -35.15 4.54 31.62
CA ILE A 21 -35.98 4.29 30.44
C ILE A 21 -36.16 5.59 29.62
N ASN A 22 -36.26 5.44 28.29
CA ASN A 22 -36.48 6.54 27.31
C ASN A 22 -35.32 7.51 27.10
N ASN A 23 -34.06 7.09 27.29
CA ASN A 23 -32.90 7.89 26.89
C ASN A 23 -32.95 8.15 25.38
N ARG A 24 -32.73 9.41 24.99
CA ARG A 24 -32.57 9.82 23.59
C ARG A 24 -31.12 10.20 23.37
N GLU A 25 -30.53 9.61 22.34
CA GLU A 25 -29.18 9.94 21.88
C GLU A 25 -29.30 10.66 20.54
N ALA A 26 -28.52 11.71 20.38
CA ALA A 26 -28.28 12.36 19.11
C ALA A 26 -26.77 12.44 18.91
N GLY A 27 -26.31 12.26 17.68
CA GLY A 27 -24.89 12.31 17.35
C GLY A 27 -24.63 12.98 16.01
N LEU A 28 -23.40 13.45 15.87
CA LEU A 28 -22.82 14.00 14.65
C LEU A 28 -21.60 13.16 14.29
N ILE A 29 -21.51 12.78 13.01
CA ILE A 29 -20.29 12.24 12.44
C ILE A 29 -19.55 13.41 11.80
N ILE A 30 -18.30 13.61 12.22
CA ILE A 30 -17.39 14.57 11.61
C ILE A 30 -16.42 13.79 10.73
N GLU A 31 -16.46 14.05 9.43
CA GLU A 31 -15.56 13.49 8.42
C GLU A 31 -14.43 14.49 8.16
N ASN A 32 -13.43 14.49 9.04
CA ASN A 32 -12.26 15.37 8.95
C ASN A 32 -11.09 14.72 9.67
N GLU A 33 -9.99 14.48 8.96
CA GLU A 33 -8.81 13.78 9.48
C GLU A 33 -8.16 14.54 10.63
N ASP A 34 -7.97 15.85 10.53
CA ASP A 34 -7.34 16.64 11.60
C ASP A 34 -8.14 16.57 12.92
N VAL A 35 -9.48 16.63 12.82
CA VAL A 35 -10.37 16.50 13.99
C VAL A 35 -10.35 15.06 14.52
N ALA A 36 -10.35 14.06 13.64
CA ALA A 36 -10.26 12.67 14.02
C ALA A 36 -8.95 12.32 14.70
N GLU A 37 -7.87 12.91 14.23
CA GLU A 37 -6.54 12.79 14.77
C GLU A 37 -6.46 13.34 16.19
N PHE A 38 -6.94 14.58 16.39
CA PHE A 38 -6.96 15.22 17.71
C PHE A 38 -7.72 14.40 18.78
N TYR A 39 -8.91 13.92 18.46
CA TYR A 39 -9.69 13.12 19.41
C TYR A 39 -9.14 11.72 19.62
N THR A 40 -8.45 11.16 18.62
CA THR A 40 -7.74 9.89 18.77
C THR A 40 -6.59 10.03 19.77
N ASP A 41 -5.85 11.13 19.70
CA ASP A 41 -4.74 11.41 20.62
C ASP A 41 -5.22 11.57 22.06
N ILE A 42 -6.30 12.33 22.27
CA ILE A 42 -6.90 12.46 23.61
C ILE A 42 -7.34 11.10 24.13
N PHE A 43 -7.99 10.29 23.30
CA PHE A 43 -8.46 8.97 23.73
C PHE A 43 -7.31 8.08 24.19
N PHE A 44 -6.23 8.00 23.40
CA PHE A 44 -5.07 7.19 23.77
C PHE A 44 -4.33 7.75 24.98
N TYR A 45 -4.18 9.07 25.07
CA TYR A 45 -3.62 9.74 26.25
C TYR A 45 -4.40 9.37 27.52
N ASP A 46 -5.73 9.48 27.51
CA ASP A 46 -6.57 9.17 28.68
C ASP A 46 -6.54 7.66 29.00
N TRP A 47 -6.52 6.81 27.97
CA TRP A 47 -6.54 5.36 28.13
C TRP A 47 -5.20 4.79 28.61
N TRP A 48 -4.08 5.47 28.30
CA TRP A 48 -2.73 5.02 28.59
C TRP A 48 -1.98 5.86 29.63
N ASN A 49 -2.71 6.54 30.51
CA ASN A 49 -2.14 7.33 31.61
C ASN A 49 -1.11 8.38 31.14
N GLY A 50 -1.40 9.00 30.00
CA GLY A 50 -0.68 10.17 29.51
C GLY A 50 0.36 9.91 28.43
N ALA A 51 0.44 8.71 27.84
CA ALA A 51 1.28 8.44 26.69
C ALA A 51 0.50 8.64 25.37
N PHE A 52 1.13 9.25 24.38
CA PHE A 52 0.67 9.24 23.01
C PHE A 52 1.18 7.99 22.28
N HIS A 53 0.50 7.63 21.20
CA HIS A 53 0.92 6.52 20.35
C HIS A 53 1.72 7.06 19.17
N PRO A 54 2.62 6.24 18.59
CA PRO A 54 3.30 6.64 17.38
C PRO A 54 2.30 6.67 16.22
N ARG A 55 2.74 7.26 15.10
CA ARG A 55 1.99 7.36 13.85
C ARG A 55 2.81 6.73 12.75
N ALA A 56 2.30 5.63 12.20
CA ALA A 56 2.93 4.95 11.08
C ALA A 56 2.60 5.66 9.77
N SER A 57 3.63 6.03 9.01
CA SER A 57 3.48 6.58 7.66
C SER A 57 4.67 6.19 6.82
N PHE A 58 4.43 5.82 5.56
CA PHE A 58 5.50 5.56 4.62
C PHE A 58 5.19 5.97 3.19
N THR A 59 6.24 6.16 2.42
CA THR A 59 6.21 6.31 0.97
C THR A 59 7.03 5.21 0.31
N TYR A 60 6.89 5.05 -1.00
CA TYR A 60 7.70 4.11 -1.77
C TYR A 60 8.05 4.69 -3.13
N ALA A 61 9.17 4.26 -3.68
CA ALA A 61 9.62 4.64 -5.00
C ALA A 61 10.30 3.45 -5.70
N PRO A 62 10.07 3.28 -7.02
CA PRO A 62 9.18 4.10 -7.87
C PRO A 62 7.69 3.83 -7.62
N ILE A 63 6.82 4.76 -8.03
CA ILE A 63 5.36 4.67 -7.85
C ILE A 63 4.67 3.68 -8.82
N HIS A 64 5.37 3.30 -9.89
CA HIS A 64 4.97 2.27 -10.85
C HIS A 64 6.13 1.26 -10.99
N PRO A 65 6.34 0.40 -9.98
CA PRO A 65 7.41 -0.57 -10.01
C PRO A 65 7.10 -1.69 -11.01
N VAL A 66 8.15 -2.21 -11.66
CA VAL A 66 8.08 -3.43 -12.45
C VAL A 66 8.79 -4.59 -11.74
N VAL A 67 8.56 -5.81 -12.19
CA VAL A 67 9.27 -6.99 -11.69
C VAL A 67 10.79 -6.81 -11.76
N ASP A 68 11.49 -7.41 -10.81
CA ASP A 68 12.94 -7.35 -10.62
C ASP A 68 13.53 -5.94 -10.38
N GLN A 69 12.69 -4.92 -10.30
CA GLN A 69 13.09 -3.59 -9.88
C GLN A 69 13.17 -3.48 -8.36
N THR A 70 14.26 -2.89 -7.86
CA THR A 70 14.36 -2.53 -6.44
C THR A 70 13.40 -1.38 -6.12
N ILE A 71 12.51 -1.63 -5.17
CA ILE A 71 11.58 -0.65 -4.61
C ILE A 71 12.12 -0.22 -3.25
N THR A 72 12.27 1.09 -3.05
CA THR A 72 12.64 1.68 -1.76
C THR A 72 11.37 2.08 -1.02
N PHE A 73 11.26 1.67 0.24
CA PHE A 73 10.20 2.09 1.15
C PHE A 73 10.81 2.97 2.24
N ASP A 74 10.19 4.12 2.49
CA ASP A 74 10.69 5.12 3.42
C ASP A 74 9.60 5.51 4.42
N ALA A 75 9.80 5.15 5.69
CA ALA A 75 8.96 5.46 6.83
C ALA A 75 9.40 6.71 7.60
N GLY A 76 10.27 7.56 7.03
CA GLY A 76 10.81 8.75 7.69
C GLY A 76 9.77 9.81 8.07
N SER A 77 8.56 9.73 7.51
CA SER A 77 7.42 10.57 7.90
C SER A 77 6.61 10.01 9.07
N SER A 78 6.98 8.86 9.63
CA SER A 78 6.38 8.35 10.86
C SER A 78 6.82 9.22 12.05
N THR A 79 5.92 9.45 12.99
CA THR A 79 6.18 10.37 14.12
C THR A 79 5.76 9.74 15.44
N ASP A 80 6.32 10.23 16.53
CA ASP A 80 5.85 9.94 17.87
C ASP A 80 5.74 11.26 18.67
N PRO A 81 4.55 11.70 19.11
CA PRO A 81 4.37 13.04 19.67
C PRO A 81 5.08 13.31 21.01
N ASP A 82 5.28 12.28 21.84
CA ASP A 82 5.88 12.39 23.18
C ASP A 82 7.19 11.61 23.36
N GLY A 83 7.60 10.85 22.35
CA GLY A 83 8.84 10.08 22.39
C GLY A 83 9.53 9.96 21.04
N ARG A 84 10.01 8.76 20.74
CA ARG A 84 10.65 8.40 19.47
C ARG A 84 10.31 6.98 19.06
N ILE A 85 10.25 6.77 17.74
CA ILE A 85 10.14 5.43 17.18
C ILE A 85 11.45 4.66 17.38
N THR A 86 11.35 3.45 17.94
CA THR A 86 12.48 2.55 18.20
C THR A 86 12.58 1.39 17.21
N GLU A 87 11.46 0.97 16.62
CA GLU A 87 11.41 -0.13 15.66
C GLU A 87 10.42 0.12 14.52
N TYR A 88 10.82 -0.29 13.31
CA TYR A 88 10.01 -0.37 12.10
C TYR A 88 9.93 -1.83 11.68
N ASN A 89 8.75 -2.44 11.79
CA ASN A 89 8.49 -3.79 11.35
C ASN A 89 7.67 -3.77 10.05
N TRP A 90 8.30 -4.24 8.99
CA TRP A 90 7.74 -4.26 7.64
C TRP A 90 7.26 -5.65 7.26
N ASN A 91 6.06 -5.75 6.69
CA ASN A 91 5.57 -6.94 5.99
C ASN A 91 5.46 -6.60 4.51
N ASN A 92 6.14 -7.35 3.66
CA ASN A 92 6.19 -7.07 2.22
C ASN A 92 4.95 -7.57 1.44
N GLY A 93 3.98 -8.21 2.10
CA GLY A 93 2.80 -8.80 1.48
C GLY A 93 3.00 -10.23 0.95
N CYS A 94 4.16 -10.85 1.22
CA CYS A 94 4.51 -12.22 0.80
C CYS A 94 4.96 -13.10 1.99
N GLU A 95 4.32 -12.93 3.15
CA GLU A 95 4.63 -13.65 4.41
C GLU A 95 6.03 -13.37 5.01
N ASN A 96 6.83 -12.50 4.40
CA ASN A 96 8.12 -12.09 4.94
C ASN A 96 7.97 -10.81 5.76
N THR A 97 8.53 -10.82 6.97
CA THR A 97 8.65 -9.63 7.82
C THR A 97 10.10 -9.22 8.04
N THR A 98 10.33 -7.93 8.23
CA THR A 98 11.65 -7.35 8.49
C THR A 98 11.51 -6.28 9.58
N ALA A 99 12.05 -6.56 10.76
CA ALA A 99 12.17 -5.60 11.85
C ALA A 99 13.54 -4.90 11.79
N THR A 100 13.55 -3.58 11.92
CA THR A 100 14.76 -2.76 11.84
C THR A 100 14.59 -1.45 12.60
N SER A 101 15.69 -0.83 13.01
CA SER A 101 15.69 0.55 13.53
C SER A 101 15.85 1.61 12.43
N CYS A 102 16.09 1.18 11.19
CA CYS A 102 16.20 2.08 10.04
C CYS A 102 14.81 2.31 9.42
N PRO A 103 14.37 3.56 9.21
CA PRO A 103 13.08 3.85 8.58
C PRO A 103 13.02 3.48 7.09
N VAL A 104 14.18 3.23 6.46
CA VAL A 104 14.28 2.92 5.03
C VAL A 104 14.67 1.46 4.82
N ILE A 105 13.93 0.78 3.95
CA ILE A 105 14.20 -0.59 3.49
C ILE A 105 14.01 -0.71 1.98
N THR A 106 14.45 -1.83 1.41
CA THR A 106 14.25 -2.14 -0.01
C THR A 106 13.71 -3.54 -0.19
N TYR A 107 12.75 -3.70 -1.11
CA TYR A 107 12.27 -5.01 -1.58
C TYR A 107 12.31 -5.09 -3.10
N THR A 108 12.40 -6.31 -3.61
CA THR A 108 12.28 -6.63 -5.03
C THR A 108 11.24 -7.74 -5.16
N TYR A 109 10.32 -7.60 -6.12
CA TYR A 109 9.30 -8.60 -6.42
C TYR A 109 9.59 -9.21 -7.79
N THR A 110 9.58 -10.53 -7.88
CA THR A 110 9.93 -11.28 -9.10
C THR A 110 8.70 -11.73 -9.90
N ILE A 111 7.50 -11.44 -9.39
CA ILE A 111 6.23 -11.85 -10.00
C ILE A 111 5.36 -10.59 -10.08
N PRO A 112 4.69 -10.32 -11.22
CA PRO A 112 3.77 -9.20 -11.30
C PRO A 112 2.55 -9.47 -10.41
N GLY A 113 2.04 -8.43 -9.76
CA GLY A 113 0.94 -8.59 -8.82
C GLY A 113 0.68 -7.38 -7.94
N SER A 114 -0.34 -7.49 -7.11
CA SER A 114 -0.64 -6.47 -6.08
C SER A 114 -0.24 -7.00 -4.71
N TYR A 115 0.62 -6.26 -4.03
CA TYR A 115 1.18 -6.61 -2.73
C TYR A 115 0.71 -5.61 -1.67
N THR A 116 0.04 -6.09 -0.63
CA THR A 116 -0.31 -5.25 0.53
C THR A 116 0.90 -5.15 1.45
N VAL A 117 1.65 -4.05 1.33
CA VAL A 117 2.78 -3.76 2.20
C VAL A 117 2.28 -3.10 3.46
N THR A 118 2.68 -3.63 4.62
CA THR A 118 2.26 -3.15 5.94
C THR A 118 3.47 -2.73 6.75
N LEU A 119 3.41 -1.56 7.36
CA LEU A 119 4.38 -1.05 8.31
C LEU A 119 3.73 -1.01 9.70
N THR A 120 4.38 -1.61 10.68
CA THR A 120 4.10 -1.41 12.10
C THR A 120 5.28 -0.68 12.73
N VAL A 121 5.04 0.46 13.37
CA VAL A 121 6.05 1.20 14.13
C VAL A 121 5.84 0.96 15.63
N THR A 122 6.94 0.93 16.39
CA THR A 122 6.93 0.83 17.85
C THR A 122 7.75 1.98 18.44
N ASP A 123 7.23 2.68 19.45
CA ASP A 123 7.92 3.78 20.14
C ASP A 123 8.82 3.29 21.29
N ASP A 124 9.35 4.22 22.10
CA ASP A 124 10.17 3.89 23.27
C ASP A 124 9.39 3.51 24.54
N ASP A 125 8.07 3.70 24.55
CA ASP A 125 7.16 3.24 25.60
C ASP A 125 6.50 1.88 25.27
N GLY A 126 6.76 1.36 24.07
CA GLY A 126 6.26 0.09 23.56
C GLY A 126 4.87 0.18 22.93
N ALA A 127 4.32 1.37 22.73
CA ALA A 127 3.08 1.54 21.97
C ALA A 127 3.37 1.39 20.47
N THR A 128 2.33 1.01 19.72
CA THR A 128 2.46 0.68 18.30
C THR A 128 1.37 1.32 17.46
N ASP A 129 1.70 1.52 16.19
CA ASP A 129 0.76 1.93 15.17
C ASP A 129 1.05 1.24 13.84
N THR A 130 0.03 1.06 13.00
CA THR A 130 0.15 0.29 11.76
C THR A 130 -0.52 1.00 10.58
N THR A 131 0.14 0.96 9.43
CA THR A 131 -0.38 1.48 8.16
C THR A 131 -0.08 0.51 7.01
N SER A 132 -0.91 0.52 5.97
CA SER A 132 -0.76 -0.38 4.81
C SER A 132 -0.98 0.35 3.48
N LYS A 133 -0.25 -0.05 2.44
CA LYS A 133 -0.46 0.40 1.06
C LYS A 133 -0.43 -0.79 0.10
N ILE A 134 -1.31 -0.75 -0.91
CA ILE A 134 -1.29 -1.73 -2.01
C ILE A 134 -0.26 -1.24 -3.04
N ILE A 135 0.75 -2.06 -3.30
CA ILE A 135 1.80 -1.83 -4.29
C ILE A 135 1.52 -2.73 -5.49
N THR A 136 1.19 -2.14 -6.64
CA THR A 136 1.03 -2.89 -7.88
C THR A 136 2.36 -2.94 -8.61
N VAL A 137 2.93 -4.13 -8.73
CA VAL A 137 4.13 -4.43 -9.51
C VAL A 137 3.69 -4.94 -10.87
N GLU A 138 4.05 -4.21 -11.92
CA GLU A 138 3.73 -4.56 -13.31
C GLU A 138 4.79 -5.51 -13.90
N GLY A 139 4.41 -6.36 -14.86
CA GLY A 139 5.41 -7.12 -15.62
C GLY A 139 6.21 -6.19 -16.55
N ILE A 140 7.32 -6.69 -17.08
CA ILE A 140 8.10 -5.96 -18.08
C ILE A 140 7.33 -6.00 -19.40
N CYS A 141 7.03 -4.84 -19.99
CA CYS A 141 6.34 -4.78 -21.29
C CYS A 141 7.14 -5.56 -22.35
N GLY A 142 6.48 -6.50 -23.02
CA GLY A 142 7.08 -7.37 -24.03
C GLY A 142 7.78 -8.62 -23.51
N ASP A 143 7.95 -8.79 -22.19
CA ASP A 143 8.36 -10.04 -21.56
C ASP A 143 7.10 -10.72 -21.01
N LEU A 144 6.62 -11.73 -21.72
CA LEU A 144 5.34 -12.41 -21.47
C LEU A 144 5.53 -13.79 -20.85
N ASN A 145 6.75 -14.34 -20.88
CA ASN A 145 7.11 -15.56 -20.15
C ASN A 145 7.65 -15.26 -18.73
N HIS A 146 7.89 -13.99 -18.41
CA HIS A 146 8.40 -13.46 -17.15
C HIS A 146 9.79 -14.02 -16.78
N ASP A 147 10.67 -14.17 -17.76
CA ASP A 147 12.06 -14.61 -17.55
C ASP A 147 13.06 -13.45 -17.40
N GLY A 148 12.58 -12.21 -17.50
CA GLY A 148 13.36 -10.99 -17.39
C GLY A 148 14.00 -10.54 -18.72
N THR A 149 13.75 -11.25 -19.83
CA THR A 149 14.31 -10.96 -21.15
C THR A 149 13.23 -10.97 -22.23
N ILE A 150 13.34 -10.06 -23.20
CA ILE A 150 12.42 -10.04 -24.35
C ILE A 150 13.00 -10.91 -25.46
N THR A 151 12.26 -11.95 -25.84
CA THR A 151 12.67 -13.00 -26.77
C THR A 151 11.57 -13.34 -27.78
N ILE A 152 11.89 -14.23 -28.71
CA ILE A 152 10.91 -14.69 -29.71
C ILE A 152 9.79 -15.51 -29.08
N GLU A 153 10.00 -16.05 -27.87
CA GLU A 153 8.96 -16.78 -27.14
C GLU A 153 7.87 -15.82 -26.70
N ASP A 154 8.24 -14.60 -26.27
CA ASP A 154 7.29 -13.55 -25.93
C ASP A 154 6.49 -13.08 -27.14
N ALA A 155 7.15 -12.91 -28.29
CA ALA A 155 6.44 -12.60 -29.53
C ALA A 155 5.44 -13.71 -29.91
N ALA A 156 5.78 -14.97 -29.67
CA ALA A 156 4.87 -16.09 -29.92
C ALA A 156 3.66 -16.05 -28.97
N ILE A 157 3.87 -15.72 -27.69
CA ILE A 157 2.80 -15.55 -26.71
C ILE A 157 1.89 -14.36 -27.09
N ALA A 158 2.48 -13.21 -27.45
CA ALA A 158 1.76 -12.04 -27.90
C ALA A 158 0.91 -12.34 -29.15
N LEU A 159 1.42 -13.18 -30.06
CA LEU A 159 0.68 -13.61 -31.24
C LEU A 159 -0.55 -14.43 -30.87
N LEU A 160 -0.46 -15.29 -29.85
CA LEU A 160 -1.61 -16.04 -29.34
C LEU A 160 -2.67 -15.11 -28.73
N MET A 161 -2.26 -14.04 -28.05
CA MET A 161 -3.18 -12.99 -27.54
C MET A 161 -3.85 -12.24 -28.70
N ALA A 162 -3.06 -11.77 -29.68
CA ALA A 162 -3.56 -11.01 -30.82
C ALA A 162 -4.59 -11.77 -31.69
N VAL A 163 -4.54 -13.11 -31.70
CA VAL A 163 -5.55 -13.95 -32.38
C VAL A 163 -6.70 -14.39 -31.46
N GLY A 164 -6.70 -13.97 -30.20
CA GLY A 164 -7.71 -14.32 -29.20
C GLY A 164 -7.64 -15.76 -28.70
N ALA A 165 -6.49 -16.43 -28.85
CA ALA A 165 -6.30 -17.80 -28.38
C ALA A 165 -6.09 -17.86 -26.85
N ILE A 166 -5.53 -16.80 -26.26
CA ILE A 166 -5.36 -16.62 -24.81
C ILE A 166 -5.74 -15.18 -24.41
N PRO A 167 -6.06 -14.90 -23.13
CA PRO A 167 -6.41 -13.56 -22.69
C PRO A 167 -5.26 -12.56 -22.82
N ASP A 168 -5.58 -11.32 -23.19
CA ASP A 168 -4.65 -10.21 -23.25
C ASP A 168 -4.10 -9.84 -21.86
N THR A 169 -2.84 -9.40 -21.83
CA THR A 169 -2.19 -8.84 -20.64
C THR A 169 -1.69 -7.42 -20.93
N ARG A 170 -1.47 -6.61 -19.89
CA ARG A 170 -0.98 -5.23 -20.07
C ARG A 170 0.46 -5.21 -20.58
N GLU A 171 1.23 -6.23 -20.25
CA GLU A 171 2.60 -6.44 -20.71
C GLU A 171 2.66 -6.65 -22.23
N ALA A 172 1.61 -7.22 -22.83
CA ALA A 172 1.54 -7.47 -24.26
C ALA A 172 1.11 -6.24 -25.08
N ASP A 173 0.44 -5.26 -24.47
CA ASP A 173 0.10 -3.97 -25.09
C ASP A 173 1.30 -3.01 -25.01
N VAL A 174 2.32 -3.31 -25.81
CA VAL A 174 3.58 -2.55 -25.82
C VAL A 174 3.43 -1.14 -26.41
N ASN A 175 2.39 -0.89 -27.21
CA ASN A 175 2.10 0.42 -27.80
C ASN A 175 1.15 1.29 -26.95
N ARG A 176 0.52 0.70 -25.92
CA ARG A 176 -0.38 1.33 -24.96
C ARG A 176 -1.67 1.88 -25.56
N ASP A 177 -2.22 1.21 -26.58
CA ASP A 177 -3.51 1.55 -27.19
C ASP A 177 -4.71 0.78 -26.60
N SER A 178 -4.45 0.01 -25.53
CA SER A 178 -5.41 -0.85 -24.84
C SER A 178 -5.90 -2.04 -25.65
N ARG A 179 -5.14 -2.47 -26.68
CA ARG A 179 -5.44 -3.67 -27.47
C ARG A 179 -4.17 -4.45 -27.74
N VAL A 180 -4.25 -5.78 -27.68
CA VAL A 180 -3.16 -6.64 -28.14
C VAL A 180 -3.44 -7.06 -29.58
N THR A 181 -2.57 -6.66 -30.50
CA THR A 181 -2.73 -6.88 -31.94
C THR A 181 -1.43 -7.39 -32.57
N SER A 182 -1.46 -7.69 -33.87
CA SER A 182 -0.24 -8.05 -34.61
C SER A 182 0.79 -6.93 -34.66
N LEU A 183 0.40 -5.68 -34.39
CA LEU A 183 1.34 -4.56 -34.26
C LEU A 183 2.21 -4.71 -33.00
N ASP A 184 1.63 -5.16 -31.90
CA ASP A 184 2.35 -5.40 -30.64
C ASP A 184 3.34 -6.54 -30.77
N VAL A 185 2.92 -7.62 -31.44
CA VAL A 185 3.80 -8.73 -31.81
C VAL A 185 5.00 -8.23 -32.62
N LEU A 186 4.75 -7.36 -33.60
CA LEU A 186 5.82 -6.79 -34.43
C LEU A 186 6.77 -5.93 -33.59
N MET A 187 6.26 -5.12 -32.66
CA MET A 187 7.08 -4.28 -31.79
C MET A 187 7.94 -5.10 -30.83
N ILE A 188 7.42 -6.20 -30.29
CA ILE A 188 8.21 -7.17 -29.50
C ILE A 188 9.29 -7.79 -30.39
N LEU A 189 8.98 -8.21 -31.62
CA LEU A 189 9.98 -8.75 -32.54
C LEU A 189 11.09 -7.74 -32.89
N GLN A 190 10.72 -6.47 -33.07
CA GLN A 190 11.66 -5.40 -33.38
C GLN A 190 12.64 -5.16 -32.22
N SER A 191 12.17 -5.19 -30.97
CA SER A 191 13.03 -4.96 -29.79
C SER A 191 14.12 -6.03 -29.63
N ILE A 192 13.83 -7.29 -29.98
CA ILE A 192 14.80 -8.41 -29.93
C ILE A 192 15.93 -8.21 -30.94
N SER A 193 15.59 -7.72 -32.14
CA SER A 193 16.49 -7.71 -33.30
C SER A 193 17.56 -6.62 -33.26
N GLY A 194 17.52 -5.71 -32.26
CA GLY A 194 18.45 -4.58 -32.16
C GLY A 194 18.27 -3.52 -33.26
N TYR A 195 17.20 -3.56 -34.04
CA TYR A 195 16.85 -2.50 -34.98
C TYR A 195 16.13 -1.36 -34.25
N VAL A 196 16.93 -0.56 -33.55
CA VAL A 196 16.61 0.82 -33.15
C VAL A 196 17.64 1.75 -33.79
#